data_AF-A0A263CVE9-F1
#
_entry.id   AF-A0A263CVE9-F1
#
_cell.length_a   1.000
_cell.length_b   1.000
_cell.length_c   1.000
_cell.angle_alpha   90.00
_cell.angle_beta   90.00
_cell.angle_gamma   90.00
#
_symmetry.space_group_name_H-M   'P 1'
#
loop_
_entity.id
_entity.type
_entity.pdbx_description
1 polymer ?
#
loop_
_entity_poly.entity_id
_entity_poly.type
_entity_poly.pdbx_seq_one_letter_code
_entity_poly.pdbx_strand_id
1 'polypeptide(L)'
;MPENADDGPLRQTEQALRGYAEQRGFCFPGIFFEFQPGAREGFGELMRELFRADAHHVIVPNLGHLASHALLRRMMILQLAATAGAGVLALDAS
;
A
#
# COMPACT_ATOMS: atom_id res chain seq x y z
N MET A 1 -3.59 22.66 -22.49
CA MET A 1 -2.42 21.89 -22.04
C MET A 1 -1.98 22.45 -20.69
N PRO A 2 -1.84 21.65 -19.61
CA PRO A 2 -2.80 20.70 -19.04
C PRO A 2 -3.09 20.94 -17.51
N GLU A 3 -4.24 20.42 -17.06
CA GLU A 3 -4.49 19.67 -15.81
C GLU A 3 -4.08 20.26 -14.45
N ASN A 4 -4.93 21.14 -13.88
CA ASN A 4 -5.08 21.24 -12.43
C ASN A 4 -5.96 20.08 -11.94
N ALA A 5 -5.41 18.87 -11.91
CA ALA A 5 -5.97 17.83 -11.06
C ALA A 5 -5.64 18.24 -9.61
N ASP A 6 -6.67 18.47 -8.79
CA ASP A 6 -6.50 18.85 -7.40
C ASP A 6 -5.95 17.65 -6.60
N ASP A 7 -4.62 17.55 -6.55
CA ASP A 7 -3.86 16.54 -5.77
C ASP A 7 -3.99 16.72 -4.25
N GLY A 8 -4.83 17.64 -3.76
CA GLY A 8 -5.03 17.95 -2.35
C GLY A 8 -5.39 16.73 -1.47
N PRO A 9 -6.33 15.86 -1.86
CA PRO A 9 -6.68 14.66 -1.10
C PRO A 9 -5.58 13.59 -1.11
N LEU A 10 -4.85 13.48 -2.23
CA LEU A 10 -3.75 12.53 -2.40
C LEU A 10 -2.58 12.88 -1.48
N ARG A 11 -2.20 14.17 -1.45
CA ARG A 11 -1.14 14.70 -0.58
C ARG A 11 -1.44 14.53 0.90
N GLN A 12 -2.69 14.71 1.32
CA GLN A 12 -3.10 14.48 2.71
C GLN A 12 -2.99 13.00 3.10
N THR A 13 -3.40 12.10 2.22
CA THR A 13 -3.31 10.66 2.45
C THR A 13 -1.84 10.21 2.55
N GLU A 14 -0.98 10.72 1.68
CA GLU A 14 0.46 10.47 1.73
C GLU A 14 1.09 10.98 3.03
N GLN A 15 0.77 12.21 3.46
CA GLN A 15 1.29 12.76 4.71
C GLN A 15 0.85 11.94 5.93
N ALA A 16 -0.40 11.46 5.96
CA ALA A 16 -0.88 10.60 7.03
C ALA A 16 -0.14 9.25 7.09
N LEU A 17 0.11 8.63 5.92
CA LEU A 17 0.86 7.38 5.82
C LEU A 17 2.32 7.55 6.27
N ARG A 18 2.98 8.63 5.83
CA ARG A 18 4.34 8.97 6.24
C ARG A 18 4.44 9.20 7.76
N GLY A 19 3.53 10.00 8.32
CA GLY A 19 3.50 10.27 9.76
C GLY A 19 3.30 8.99 10.59
N TYR A 20 2.44 8.08 10.15
CA TYR A 20 2.24 6.79 10.82
C TYR A 20 3.46 5.87 10.72
N ALA A 21 4.16 5.86 9.57
CA ALA A 21 5.38 5.09 9.38
C ALA A 21 6.51 5.60 10.28
N GLU A 22 6.74 6.91 10.30
CA GLU A 22 7.76 7.56 11.13
C GLU A 22 7.53 7.31 12.62
N GLN A 23 6.29 7.40 13.10
CA GLN A 23 5.95 7.14 14.51
C GLN A 23 6.24 5.69 14.95
N ARG A 24 6.34 4.74 14.02
CA ARG A 24 6.66 3.34 14.31
C ARG A 24 8.07 2.92 13.89
N GLY A 25 8.89 3.85 13.42
CA GLY A 25 10.26 3.57 12.97
C GLY A 25 10.33 2.80 11.64
N PHE A 26 9.29 2.89 10.80
CA PHE A 26 9.27 2.26 9.48
C PHE A 26 9.83 3.18 8.39
N CYS A 27 10.59 2.62 7.45
CA CYS A 27 10.99 3.32 6.24
C CYS A 27 9.82 3.36 5.25
N PHE A 28 9.54 4.53 4.68
CA PHE A 28 8.47 4.76 3.70
C PHE A 28 9.05 4.90 2.28
N PRO A 29 9.28 3.79 1.55
CA PRO A 29 10.00 3.84 0.28
C PRO A 29 9.17 4.35 -0.90
N GLY A 30 7.83 4.29 -0.85
CA GLY A 30 6.99 4.79 -1.94
C GLY A 30 5.50 4.44 -1.80
N ILE A 31 4.69 5.00 -2.70
CA ILE A 31 3.25 4.73 -2.82
C ILE A 31 3.00 4.09 -4.19
N PHE A 32 2.26 2.99 -4.21
CA PHE A 32 1.87 2.29 -5.43
C PHE A 32 0.38 2.48 -5.67
N PHE A 33 0.03 2.98 -6.85
CA PHE A 33 -1.36 3.13 -7.30
C PHE A 33 -1.63 2.20 -8.48
N GLU A 34 -2.64 1.33 -8.35
CA GLU A 34 -3.21 0.60 -9.48
C GLU A 34 -4.49 1.29 -9.94
N PHE A 35 -4.45 1.89 -11.14
CA PHE A 35 -5.61 2.59 -11.73
C PHE A 35 -6.60 1.63 -12.41
N GLN A 36 -6.27 0.33 -12.52
CA GLN A 36 -7.14 -0.69 -13.12
C GLN A 36 -7.31 -1.92 -12.22
N PRO A 37 -8.54 -2.37 -11.93
CA PRO A 37 -8.78 -3.60 -11.17
C PRO A 37 -8.22 -4.81 -11.91
N GLY A 38 -7.23 -5.50 -11.30
CA GLY A 38 -6.73 -6.78 -11.78
C GLY A 38 -5.42 -6.74 -12.58
N ALA A 39 -4.80 -5.57 -12.75
CA ALA A 39 -3.46 -5.49 -13.31
C ALA A 39 -2.44 -5.90 -12.23
N ARG A 40 -1.95 -7.14 -12.26
CA ARG A 40 -0.95 -7.73 -11.34
C ARG A 40 0.40 -6.97 -11.25
N GLU A 41 0.55 -5.84 -11.94
CA GLU A 41 1.81 -5.10 -12.07
C GLU A 41 2.17 -4.31 -10.82
N GLY A 42 1.20 -3.60 -10.21
CA GLY A 42 1.46 -2.80 -9.01
C GLY A 42 1.69 -3.69 -7.78
N PHE A 43 0.93 -4.77 -7.63
CA PHE A 43 1.19 -5.77 -6.59
C PHE A 43 2.54 -6.48 -6.80
N GLY A 44 2.90 -6.81 -8.05
CA GLY A 44 4.22 -7.39 -8.36
C GLY A 44 5.38 -6.44 -8.06
N GLU A 45 5.19 -5.14 -8.25
CA GLU A 45 6.16 -4.10 -7.89
C GLU A 45 6.27 -3.91 -6.38
N LEU A 46 5.15 -3.85 -5.66
CA LEU A 46 5.13 -3.85 -4.19
C LEU A 46 5.92 -5.04 -3.64
N MET A 47 5.68 -6.23 -4.17
CA MET A 47 6.41 -7.45 -3.79
C MET A 47 7.92 -7.31 -4.01
N ARG A 48 8.33 -6.81 -5.19
CA ARG A 48 9.75 -6.58 -5.50
C ARG A 48 10.38 -5.57 -4.53
N GLU A 49 9.68 -4.51 -4.19
CA GLU A 49 10.18 -3.49 -3.28
C GLU A 49 10.25 -3.97 -1.83
N LEU A 50 9.32 -4.81 -1.38
CA LEU A 50 9.42 -5.47 -0.08
C LEU A 50 10.70 -6.28 0.04
N PHE A 51 11.05 -7.05 -1.00
CA PHE A 51 12.31 -7.78 -1.03
C PHE A 51 13.54 -6.86 -1.13
N ARG A 52 13.49 -5.85 -2.00
CA ARG A 52 14.61 -4.93 -2.22
C ARG A 52 14.95 -4.13 -0.96
N ALA A 53 13.93 -3.67 -0.24
CA ALA A 53 14.07 -2.84 0.93
C ALA A 53 14.15 -3.63 2.26
N ASP A 54 14.11 -4.97 2.20
CA ASP A 54 13.98 -5.84 3.38
C ASP A 54 12.84 -5.39 4.33
N ALA A 55 11.70 -5.04 3.72
CA ALA A 55 10.55 -4.51 4.43
C ALA A 55 9.54 -5.61 4.75
N HIS A 56 9.08 -5.65 6.00
CA HIS A 56 8.15 -6.68 6.50
C HIS A 56 6.74 -6.15 6.77
N HIS A 57 6.45 -4.89 6.43
CA HIS A 57 5.14 -4.28 6.66
C HIS A 57 4.71 -3.45 5.46
N VAL A 58 3.44 -3.65 5.05
CA VAL A 58 2.73 -2.82 4.09
C VAL A 58 1.70 -2.00 4.84
N ILE A 59 1.76 -0.67 4.72
CA ILE A 59 0.84 0.24 5.39
C ILE A 59 -0.14 0.76 4.34
N VAL A 60 -1.43 0.62 4.62
CA VAL A 60 -2.51 1.10 3.74
C VAL A 60 -3.44 2.02 4.52
N PRO A 61 -4.09 3.02 3.88
CA PRO A 61 -5.09 3.83 4.56
C PRO A 61 -6.20 2.96 5.14
N ASN A 62 -6.69 2.03 4.31
CA ASN A 62 -7.62 0.99 4.71
C ASN A 62 -7.44 -0.28 3.89
N LEU A 63 -7.97 -1.39 4.39
CA LEU A 63 -7.88 -2.68 3.73
C LEU A 63 -8.48 -2.68 2.31
N GLY A 64 -9.49 -1.84 2.04
CA GLY A 64 -10.07 -1.66 0.71
C GLY A 64 -9.08 -1.13 -0.34
N HIS A 65 -8.02 -0.44 0.07
CA HIS A 65 -6.95 0.01 -0.83
C HIS A 65 -6.05 -1.13 -1.33
N LEU A 66 -6.03 -2.26 -0.63
CA LEU A 66 -5.35 -3.46 -1.14
C LEU A 66 -6.19 -4.13 -2.22
N ALA A 67 -7.48 -4.30 -1.95
CA ALA A 67 -8.49 -4.67 -2.94
C ALA A 67 -9.89 -4.43 -2.35
N SER A 68 -10.82 -3.92 -3.16
CA SER A 68 -12.21 -3.72 -2.77
C SER A 68 -12.92 -5.06 -2.51
N HIS A 69 -12.68 -6.06 -3.37
CA HIS A 69 -13.28 -7.39 -3.24
C HIS A 69 -12.64 -8.21 -2.11
N ALA A 70 -13.45 -8.65 -1.14
CA ALA A 70 -12.97 -9.28 0.10
C ALA A 70 -12.13 -10.56 -0.14
N LEU A 71 -12.53 -11.40 -1.10
CA LEU A 71 -11.79 -12.63 -1.41
C LEU A 71 -10.41 -12.32 -2.01
N LEU A 72 -10.36 -11.35 -2.95
CA LEU A 72 -9.10 -10.94 -3.58
C LEU A 72 -8.16 -10.33 -2.55
N ARG A 73 -8.68 -9.45 -1.71
CA ARG A 73 -7.96 -8.85 -0.59
C ARG A 73 -7.35 -9.90 0.33
N ARG A 74 -8.13 -10.91 0.73
CA ARG A 74 -7.63 -11.99 1.57
C ARG A 74 -6.52 -12.79 0.89
N MET A 75 -6.65 -13.07 -0.41
CA MET A 75 -5.59 -13.74 -1.17
C MET A 75 -4.31 -12.91 -1.24
N MET A 76 -4.42 -11.59 -1.45
CA MET A 76 -3.26 -10.69 -1.49
C MET A 76 -2.54 -10.59 -0.14
N ILE A 77 -3.28 -10.50 0.97
CA ILE A 77 -2.70 -10.53 2.32
C ILE A 77 -1.95 -11.84 2.56
N LEU A 78 -2.56 -12.98 2.20
CA LEU A 78 -1.92 -14.29 2.33
C LEU A 78 -0.66 -14.39 1.48
N GLN A 79 -0.67 -13.83 0.27
CA GLN A 79 0.48 -13.83 -0.61
C GLN A 79 1.62 -12.94 -0.09
N LEU A 80 1.31 -11.76 0.45
CA LEU A 80 2.29 -10.89 1.12
C LEU A 80 2.98 -11.61 2.29
N ALA A 81 2.20 -12.29 3.13
CA ALA A 81 2.71 -13.05 4.25
C ALA A 81 3.54 -14.27 3.80
N ALA A 82 3.04 -15.04 2.84
CA ALA A 82 3.69 -16.28 2.39
C ALA A 82 4.95 -16.04 1.57
N THR A 83 4.97 -14.99 0.75
CA THR A 83 6.07 -14.74 -0.19
C THR A 83 7.08 -13.76 0.37
N ALA A 84 6.65 -12.65 0.99
CA ALA A 84 7.55 -11.60 1.49
C ALA A 84 7.69 -11.60 3.02
N GLY A 85 7.02 -12.50 3.74
CA GLY A 85 6.96 -12.43 5.21
C GLY A 85 6.29 -11.17 5.72
N ALA A 86 5.53 -10.47 4.87
CA ALA A 86 5.06 -9.12 5.13
C ALA A 86 3.63 -9.11 5.72
N GLY A 87 3.44 -8.33 6.78
CA GLY A 87 2.12 -8.03 7.35
C GLY A 87 1.49 -6.78 6.75
N VAL A 88 0.16 -6.70 6.76
CA VAL A 88 -0.57 -5.50 6.33
C VAL A 88 -1.12 -4.75 7.55
N LEU A 89 -0.86 -3.45 7.61
CA LEU A 89 -1.33 -2.53 8.65
C LEU A 89 -2.26 -1.50 8.02
N ALA A 90 -3.48 -1.37 8.56
CA ALA A 90 -4.43 -0.33 8.17
C ALA A 90 -4.38 0.86 9.14
N LEU A 91 -4.52 2.08 8.63
CA LEU A 91 -4.62 3.28 9.47
C LEU A 91 -5.98 3.37 10.17
N ASP A 92 -7.05 3.00 9.46
CA ASP A 92 -8.42 2.93 9.98
C ASP A 92 -8.74 1.52 10.51
N ALA A 93 -8.01 1.07 11.53
CA ALA A 93 -8.46 -0.06 12.32
C ALA A 93 -9.70 0.36 13.15
N SER A 94 -10.87 0.44 12.49
CA SER A 94 -12.20 0.58 13.10
C SER A 94 -12.92 -0.76 13.07
#